data_AF-A0A0D2KCN6-F1
#
_entry.id   AF-A0A0D2KCN6-F1
#
_cell.length_a   1.000
_cell.length_b   1.000
_cell.length_c   1.000
_cell.angle_alpha   90.00
_cell.angle_beta   90.00
_cell.angle_gamma   90.00
#
_symmetry.space_group_name_H-M   'P 1'
#
loop_
_entity.id
_entity.type
_entity.pdbx_description
1 polymer ?
#
loop_
_entity_poly.entity_id
_entity_poly.type
_entity_poly.pdbx_seq_one_letter_code
_entity_poly.pdbx_strand_id
1 'polypeptide(L)'
;MSNNEMVAWNQHLQTPVLFNHHEPYEVNASTINRIDLNPIVSTPRALSNRERILILTPLRDAAPYLIKYFDLLSELTYPHDLIDLAFLVGDSVDDTLAVLASELNRIQQRTDKIPFHSVLIVEKDFGSNLDMSVESRHGFAAQGPRRKAMGRARNYLLSAALKPEHSWVYWRDVDIVDSPKKIIEDFVAHDRDVLVPNIWFHRYENGRDIEGRFDYNSWIESDKGRRLAASLDKDVVLAEGYKEYDTGRTYMARMGDWRNNKDEEIELDGIGGVNILVKADVHRSGINFPCYAFENQAETEGFAKMAKRAGYQVVGLPNYVVWHIDTEEKPGNAA
;
A
#
# COMPACT_ATOMS: atom_id res chain seq x y z
N MET A 1 30.41 -41.17 -53.84
CA MET A 1 31.08 -41.31 -52.53
C MET A 1 30.71 -42.66 -51.95
N SER A 2 31.70 -43.49 -51.65
CA SER A 2 31.49 -44.73 -50.90
C SER A 2 31.06 -44.42 -49.45
N ASN A 3 30.40 -45.36 -48.77
CA ASN A 3 30.06 -45.20 -47.36
C ASN A 3 31.31 -44.89 -46.50
N ASN A 4 32.46 -45.44 -46.88
CA ASN A 4 33.73 -45.18 -46.20
C ASN A 4 34.22 -43.74 -46.38
N GLU A 5 34.00 -43.13 -47.56
CA GLU A 5 34.34 -41.72 -47.81
C GLU A 5 33.43 -40.77 -47.02
N MET A 6 32.14 -41.12 -46.87
CA MET A 6 31.19 -40.32 -46.09
C MET A 6 31.49 -40.37 -44.59
N VAL A 7 31.93 -41.53 -44.06
CA VAL A 7 32.39 -41.68 -42.68
C VAL A 7 33.68 -40.90 -42.43
N ALA A 8 34.64 -40.98 -43.37
CA ALA A 8 35.89 -40.21 -43.27
C ALA A 8 35.66 -38.69 -43.32
N TRP A 9 34.69 -38.22 -44.12
CA TRP A 9 34.31 -36.81 -44.18
C TRP A 9 33.66 -36.34 -42.87
N ASN A 10 32.76 -37.15 -42.30
CA ASN A 10 32.07 -36.82 -41.04
C ASN A 10 32.96 -36.95 -39.80
N GLN A 11 34.04 -37.74 -39.84
CA GLN A 11 35.02 -37.83 -38.75
C GLN A 11 35.74 -36.50 -38.46
N HIS A 12 35.82 -35.61 -39.44
CA HIS A 12 36.51 -34.31 -39.32
C HIS A 12 35.56 -33.13 -39.10
N LEU A 13 34.24 -33.37 -39.00
CA LEU A 13 33.22 -32.32 -38.83
C LEU A 13 32.87 -32.02 -37.36
N GLN A 14 33.59 -32.59 -36.40
CA GLN A 14 33.52 -32.11 -35.01
C GLN A 14 34.35 -30.84 -34.88
N THR A 15 33.82 -29.70 -35.33
CA THR A 15 34.30 -28.42 -34.84
C THR A 15 34.05 -28.42 -33.34
N PRO A 16 35.09 -28.37 -32.48
CA PRO A 16 34.88 -28.24 -31.06
C PRO A 16 34.16 -26.91 -30.85
N VAL A 17 32.90 -26.96 -30.39
CA VAL A 17 32.25 -25.77 -29.87
C VAL A 17 32.96 -25.48 -28.55
N LEU A 18 34.03 -24.70 -28.63
CA LEU A 18 34.70 -24.14 -27.46
C LEU A 18 33.75 -23.10 -26.88
N PHE A 19 32.91 -23.52 -25.94
CA PHE A 19 32.26 -22.58 -25.04
C PHE A 19 33.37 -21.92 -24.23
N ASN A 20 33.71 -20.69 -24.60
CA ASN A 20 34.61 -19.87 -23.81
C ASN A 20 33.82 -19.46 -22.56
N HIS A 21 33.83 -20.34 -21.55
CA HIS A 21 33.37 -20.02 -20.22
C HIS A 21 34.39 -19.04 -19.64
N HIS A 22 34.31 -17.78 -20.09
CA HIS A 22 35.03 -16.70 -19.44
C HIS A 22 34.68 -16.74 -17.96
N GLU A 23 35.70 -16.85 -17.11
CA GLU A 23 35.50 -16.67 -15.68
C GLU A 23 34.74 -15.35 -15.46
N PRO A 24 33.70 -15.34 -14.60
CA PRO A 24 32.96 -14.12 -14.33
C PRO A 24 33.92 -13.02 -13.91
N TYR A 25 33.85 -11.87 -14.60
CA TYR A 25 34.67 -10.72 -14.23
C TYR A 25 34.28 -10.23 -12.83
N GLU A 26 35.20 -10.41 -11.87
CA GLU A 26 34.99 -9.96 -10.51
C GLU A 26 35.17 -8.45 -10.41
N VAL A 27 34.08 -7.75 -10.11
CA VAL A 27 34.09 -6.30 -9.95
C VAL A 27 34.56 -5.95 -8.53
N ASN A 28 35.82 -5.52 -8.41
CA ASN A 28 36.42 -5.13 -7.13
C ASN A 28 36.20 -3.66 -6.73
N ALA A 29 35.45 -2.89 -7.53
CA ALA A 29 35.18 -1.48 -7.24
C ALA A 29 34.04 -1.34 -6.22
N SER A 30 34.29 -0.67 -5.10
CA SER A 30 33.29 -0.41 -4.05
C SER A 30 32.11 0.45 -4.48
N THR A 31 32.22 1.12 -5.63
CA THR A 31 31.15 1.95 -6.22
C THR A 31 30.20 1.15 -7.11
N ILE A 32 30.49 -0.12 -7.41
CA ILE A 32 29.68 -0.96 -8.28
C ILE A 32 29.00 -2.02 -7.43
N ASN A 33 27.67 -1.94 -7.33
CA ASN A 33 26.85 -2.91 -6.62
C ASN A 33 26.04 -3.73 -7.61
N ARG A 34 26.08 -5.06 -7.47
CA ARG A 34 25.19 -5.97 -8.19
C ARG A 34 24.01 -6.33 -7.29
N ILE A 35 22.81 -6.08 -7.79
CA ILE A 35 21.55 -6.43 -7.11
C ILE A 35 20.84 -7.47 -8.00
N ASP A 36 20.58 -8.65 -7.44
CA ASP A 36 19.77 -9.68 -8.09
C ASP A 36 18.37 -9.68 -7.47
N LEU A 37 17.37 -9.31 -8.26
CA LEU A 37 15.97 -9.24 -7.81
C LEU A 37 15.22 -10.56 -8.00
N ASN A 38 15.75 -11.51 -8.79
CA ASN A 38 15.09 -12.80 -9.03
C ASN A 38 14.78 -13.62 -7.76
N PRO A 39 15.63 -13.65 -6.70
CA PRO A 39 15.29 -14.37 -5.48
C PRO A 39 14.31 -13.61 -4.58
N ILE A 40 14.01 -12.35 -4.86
CA ILE A 40 13.11 -11.53 -4.04
C ILE A 40 11.69 -11.76 -4.52
N VAL A 41 10.97 -12.58 -3.76
CA VAL A 41 9.59 -12.97 -4.07
C VAL A 41 8.68 -12.68 -2.89
N SER A 42 7.40 -12.49 -3.18
CA SER A 42 6.31 -12.35 -2.20
C SER A 42 5.50 -13.64 -2.20
N THR A 43 5.46 -14.37 -1.08
CA THR A 43 4.81 -15.69 -1.02
C THR A 43 3.88 -15.81 0.20
N PRO A 44 2.93 -16.77 0.20
CA PRO A 44 2.09 -17.05 1.38
C PRO A 44 2.87 -17.61 2.57
N ARG A 45 4.17 -17.87 2.41
CA ARG A 45 5.07 -18.40 3.44
C ARG A 45 6.11 -17.37 3.88
N ALA A 46 5.76 -16.08 3.78
CA ALA A 46 6.61 -14.93 4.04
C ALA A 46 7.44 -15.06 5.32
N LEU A 47 6.82 -15.45 6.43
CA LEU A 47 7.51 -15.63 7.71
C LEU A 47 8.62 -16.68 7.64
N SER A 48 8.34 -17.86 7.07
CA SER A 48 9.33 -18.94 6.97
C SER A 48 10.45 -18.62 5.98
N ASN A 49 10.13 -17.85 4.94
CA ASN A 49 11.10 -17.37 3.95
C ASN A 49 11.86 -16.12 4.42
N ARG A 50 11.52 -15.58 5.59
CA ARG A 50 12.08 -14.33 6.13
C ARG A 50 11.95 -13.15 5.16
N GLU A 51 10.82 -13.08 4.47
CA GLU A 51 10.50 -12.02 3.51
C GLU A 51 10.41 -10.66 4.24
N ARG A 52 11.01 -9.61 3.65
CA ARG A 52 11.06 -8.29 4.31
C ARG A 52 9.82 -7.47 3.99
N ILE A 53 9.32 -6.76 5.00
CA ILE A 53 8.14 -5.88 4.91
C ILE A 53 8.60 -4.43 5.04
N LEU A 54 8.14 -3.56 4.15
CA LEU A 54 8.28 -2.12 4.27
C LEU A 54 6.95 -1.51 4.70
N ILE A 55 6.88 -0.93 5.90
CA ILE A 55 5.70 -0.20 6.37
C ILE A 55 5.85 1.28 6.01
N LEU A 56 4.86 1.82 5.30
CA LEU A 56 4.85 3.21 4.82
C LEU A 56 3.70 3.99 5.44
N THR A 57 4.02 5.13 6.06
CA THR A 57 3.04 6.00 6.71
C THR A 57 3.31 7.48 6.37
N PRO A 58 2.53 8.09 5.46
CA PRO A 58 2.56 9.54 5.27
C PRO A 58 1.93 10.23 6.49
N LEU A 59 2.48 11.36 6.90
CA LEU A 59 2.13 12.10 8.11
C LEU A 59 1.92 13.59 7.80
N ARG A 60 0.81 14.12 8.30
CA ARG A 60 0.51 15.55 8.39
C ARG A 60 -0.30 15.78 9.66
N ASP A 61 0.15 16.70 10.51
CA ASP A 61 -0.52 17.05 11.77
C ASP A 61 -0.93 15.81 12.62
N ALA A 62 0.01 14.87 12.75
CA ALA A 62 -0.21 13.52 13.27
C ALA A 62 0.26 13.33 14.72
N ALA A 63 0.79 14.36 15.38
CA ALA A 63 1.32 14.27 16.74
C ALA A 63 0.37 13.56 17.74
N PRO A 64 -0.96 13.78 17.72
CA PRO A 64 -1.89 13.14 18.66
C PRO A 64 -2.00 11.62 18.51
N TYR A 65 -1.68 11.06 17.34
CA TYR A 65 -1.95 9.66 17.00
C TYR A 65 -0.72 8.75 17.16
N LEU A 66 0.48 9.33 17.12
CA LEU A 66 1.74 8.58 17.03
C LEU A 66 1.96 7.60 18.20
N ILE A 67 1.62 7.98 19.43
CA ILE A 67 1.80 7.10 20.60
C ILE A 67 1.03 5.79 20.41
N LYS A 68 -0.27 5.90 20.10
CA LYS A 68 -1.13 4.74 19.89
C LYS A 68 -0.70 3.93 18.67
N TYR A 69 -0.31 4.60 17.59
CA TYR A 69 0.22 3.96 16.39
C TYR A 69 1.46 3.10 16.69
N PHE A 70 2.43 3.61 17.46
CA PHE A 70 3.62 2.86 17.82
C PHE A 70 3.35 1.72 18.81
N ASP A 71 2.35 1.85 19.67
CA ASP A 71 1.89 0.74 20.51
C ASP A 71 1.35 -0.41 19.64
N LEU A 72 0.53 -0.11 18.63
CA LEU A 72 0.02 -1.13 17.70
C LEU A 72 1.13 -1.74 16.85
N LEU A 73 2.10 -0.95 16.37
CA LEU A 73 3.26 -1.49 15.66
C LEU A 73 4.07 -2.44 16.54
N SER A 74 4.26 -2.09 17.81
CA SER A 74 5.00 -2.91 18.77
C SER A 74 4.31 -4.23 19.12
N GLU A 75 3.03 -4.36 18.79
CA GLU A 75 2.21 -5.56 19.03
C GLU A 75 2.16 -6.52 17.84
N LEU A 76 2.67 -6.11 16.67
CA LEU A 76 2.78 -6.98 15.50
C LEU A 76 3.58 -8.24 15.84
N THR A 77 3.09 -9.39 15.38
CA THR A 77 3.78 -10.67 15.62
C THR A 77 4.83 -11.00 14.55
N TYR A 78 4.78 -10.33 13.40
CA TYR A 78 5.79 -10.48 12.37
C TYR A 78 7.16 -9.99 12.90
N PRO A 79 8.26 -10.72 12.68
CA PRO A 79 9.55 -10.38 13.28
C PRO A 79 10.00 -8.97 12.92
N HIS A 80 10.23 -8.13 13.93
CA HIS A 80 10.58 -6.72 13.72
C HIS A 80 11.92 -6.53 12.99
N ASP A 81 12.85 -7.49 13.08
CA ASP A 81 14.10 -7.51 12.30
C ASP A 81 13.90 -7.73 10.79
N LEU A 82 12.66 -8.04 10.37
CA LEU A 82 12.24 -8.13 8.98
C LEU A 82 11.39 -6.94 8.52
N ILE A 83 11.16 -5.96 9.40
CA ILE A 83 10.31 -4.82 9.12
C ILE A 83 11.16 -3.55 9.05
N ASP A 84 11.09 -2.87 7.91
CA ASP A 84 11.55 -1.49 7.74
C ASP A 84 10.37 -0.54 7.92
N LEU A 85 10.55 0.54 8.67
CA LEU A 85 9.56 1.61 8.79
C LEU A 85 10.02 2.81 7.95
N ALA A 86 9.10 3.44 7.22
CA ALA A 86 9.36 4.73 6.62
C ALA A 86 8.19 5.69 6.74
N PHE A 87 8.51 6.92 7.11
CA PHE A 87 7.56 8.00 7.33
C PHE A 87 7.86 9.15 6.38
N LEU A 88 6.82 9.81 5.87
CA LEU A 88 6.97 11.11 5.22
C LEU A 88 6.21 12.15 6.01
N VAL A 89 6.91 13.13 6.58
CA VAL A 89 6.32 14.30 7.23
C VAL A 89 6.27 15.42 6.19
N GLY A 90 5.09 15.98 5.94
CA GLY A 90 4.92 17.03 4.94
C GLY A 90 3.73 17.94 5.20
N ASP A 91 3.93 19.24 5.03
CA ASP A 91 2.94 20.30 5.28
C ASP A 91 2.36 20.26 6.72
N SER A 92 3.11 19.74 7.70
CA SER A 92 2.74 19.73 9.13
C SER A 92 3.00 21.09 9.79
N VAL A 93 2.11 21.51 10.68
CA VAL A 93 2.24 22.75 11.48
C VAL A 93 2.32 22.49 12.98
N ASP A 94 2.17 21.23 13.41
CA ASP A 94 2.27 20.79 14.81
C ASP A 94 3.63 20.13 15.13
N ASP A 95 3.74 19.54 16.32
CA ASP A 95 4.94 18.87 16.80
C ASP A 95 5.16 17.45 16.21
N THR A 96 4.53 17.09 15.08
CA THR A 96 4.58 15.73 14.49
C THR A 96 6.01 15.19 14.40
N LEU A 97 6.94 15.99 13.86
CA LEU A 97 8.32 15.54 13.65
C LEU A 97 9.03 15.24 14.98
N ALA A 98 8.81 16.08 15.99
CA ALA A 98 9.43 15.92 17.30
C ALA A 98 8.87 14.68 18.03
N VAL A 99 7.55 14.50 18.02
CA VAL A 99 6.89 13.34 18.62
C VAL A 99 7.31 12.06 17.89
N LEU A 100 7.36 12.08 16.55
CA LEU A 100 7.83 10.95 15.75
C LEU A 100 9.26 10.54 16.13
N ALA A 101 10.18 11.49 16.19
CA ALA A 101 11.58 11.23 16.55
C ALA A 101 11.70 10.65 17.98
N SER A 102 10.93 11.19 18.93
CA SER A 102 10.90 10.70 20.31
C SER A 102 10.40 9.25 20.40
N GLU A 103 9.27 8.95 19.74
CA GLU A 103 8.70 7.60 19.76
C GLU A 103 9.57 6.58 19.01
N LEU A 104 10.20 6.97 17.90
CA LEU A 104 11.17 6.14 17.20
C LEU A 104 12.39 5.82 18.07
N ASN A 105 12.91 6.82 18.78
CA ASN A 105 13.99 6.60 19.73
C ASN A 105 13.55 5.65 20.86
N ARG A 106 12.33 5.82 21.37
CA ARG A 106 11.75 4.93 22.39
C ARG A 106 11.70 3.49 21.91
N ILE A 107 11.14 3.20 20.72
CA ILE A 107 10.98 1.82 20.23
C ILE A 107 12.31 1.18 19.81
N GLN A 108 13.26 1.94 19.26
CA GLN A 108 14.56 1.41 18.83
C GLN A 108 15.51 1.14 20.01
N GLN A 109 15.30 1.79 21.16
CA GLN A 109 16.11 1.59 22.37
C GLN A 109 15.54 0.53 23.34
N ARG A 110 14.39 -0.07 23.01
CA ARG A 110 13.79 -1.12 23.85
C ARG A 110 14.73 -2.32 23.97
N THR A 111 14.91 -2.78 25.19
CA THR A 111 15.70 -3.99 25.50
C THR A 111 14.84 -5.24 25.66
N ASP A 112 13.52 -5.07 25.83
CA ASP A 112 12.57 -6.16 26.06
C ASP A 112 12.04 -6.78 24.76
N LYS A 113 12.26 -6.14 23.61
CA LYS A 113 11.83 -6.59 22.29
C LYS A 113 12.92 -6.34 21.26
N ILE A 114 12.89 -7.12 20.17
CA ILE A 114 13.74 -6.87 19.01
C ILE A 114 13.27 -5.56 18.36
N PRO A 115 14.17 -4.58 18.13
CA PRO A 115 13.82 -3.35 17.46
C PRO A 115 13.50 -3.58 15.97
N PHE A 116 12.86 -2.60 15.33
CA PHE A 116 12.67 -2.66 13.88
C PHE A 116 14.02 -2.61 13.16
N HIS A 117 14.11 -3.26 12.01
CA HIS A 117 15.38 -3.41 11.28
C HIS A 117 15.98 -2.06 10.89
N SER A 118 15.18 -1.19 10.28
CA SER A 118 15.59 0.18 10.00
C SER A 118 14.40 1.13 9.97
N VAL A 119 14.69 2.41 10.15
CA VAL A 119 13.70 3.49 10.11
C VAL A 119 14.20 4.61 9.20
N LEU A 120 13.32 5.11 8.35
CA LEU A 120 13.56 6.28 7.49
C LEU A 120 12.52 7.36 7.80
N ILE A 121 12.97 8.60 8.00
CA ILE A 121 12.10 9.79 8.03
C ILE A 121 12.44 10.61 6.79
N VAL A 122 11.44 10.87 5.96
CA VAL A 122 11.49 11.78 4.82
C VAL A 122 10.72 13.04 5.19
N GLU A 123 11.30 14.20 4.96
CA GLU A 123 10.62 15.48 5.14
C GLU A 123 10.42 16.13 3.78
N LYS A 124 9.17 16.45 3.44
CA LYS A 124 8.85 17.13 2.18
C LYS A 124 7.53 17.89 2.25
N ASP A 125 7.62 19.20 2.19
CA ASP A 125 6.45 20.06 1.98
C ASP A 125 6.06 20.10 0.50
N PHE A 126 4.77 20.03 0.21
CA PHE A 126 4.24 20.13 -1.14
C PHE A 126 3.57 21.49 -1.39
N GLY A 127 3.55 22.37 -0.39
CA GLY A 127 3.00 23.72 -0.51
C GLY A 127 1.49 23.70 -0.73
N SER A 128 0.81 22.72 -0.12
CA SER A 128 -0.64 22.58 -0.22
C SER A 128 -1.35 23.65 0.64
N ASN A 129 -1.31 24.91 0.18
CA ASN A 129 -2.05 26.05 0.72
C ASN A 129 -3.56 25.94 0.41
N LEU A 130 -4.15 24.74 0.53
CA LEU A 130 -5.59 24.57 0.49
C LEU A 130 -6.11 24.98 1.87
N ASP A 131 -6.72 26.17 1.94
CA ASP A 131 -7.32 26.72 3.16
C ASP A 131 -8.13 25.65 3.89
N MET A 132 -7.65 25.28 5.08
CA MET A 132 -8.09 24.16 5.89
C MET A 132 -9.38 24.43 6.67
N SER A 133 -10.25 25.36 6.24
CA SER A 133 -11.55 25.48 6.88
C SER A 133 -12.41 24.26 6.52
N VAL A 134 -13.10 23.70 7.51
CA VAL A 134 -13.99 22.53 7.35
C VAL A 134 -14.99 22.77 6.21
N GLU A 135 -15.47 23.99 6.05
CA GLU A 135 -16.40 24.40 4.99
C GLU A 135 -15.78 24.39 3.56
N SER A 136 -14.48 24.62 3.42
CA SER A 136 -13.75 24.53 2.12
C SER A 136 -13.39 23.08 1.77
N ARG A 137 -13.11 22.24 2.77
CA ARG A 137 -12.75 20.81 2.63
C ARG A 137 -13.88 19.95 2.02
N HIS A 138 -15.14 20.37 2.17
CA HIS A 138 -16.31 19.59 1.73
C HIS A 138 -16.84 19.96 0.34
N GLY A 139 -16.25 20.94 -0.36
CA GLY A 139 -16.62 21.19 -1.75
C GLY A 139 -16.04 20.11 -2.67
N PHE A 140 -16.88 19.45 -3.47
CA PHE A 140 -16.43 18.49 -4.51
C PHE A 140 -15.24 18.99 -5.34
N ALA A 141 -15.20 20.30 -5.63
CA ALA A 141 -14.14 20.94 -6.40
C ALA A 141 -12.73 20.86 -5.75
N ALA A 142 -12.65 20.78 -4.41
CA ALA A 142 -11.37 20.70 -3.69
C ALA A 142 -10.84 19.26 -3.57
N GLN A 143 -11.67 18.25 -3.80
CA GLN A 143 -11.30 16.85 -3.56
C GLN A 143 -10.29 16.30 -4.57
N GLY A 144 -10.48 16.58 -5.85
CA GLY A 144 -9.54 16.16 -6.90
C GLY A 144 -8.11 16.65 -6.62
N PRO A 145 -7.88 17.96 -6.38
CA PRO A 145 -6.59 18.49 -5.98
C PRO A 145 -6.01 17.83 -4.71
N ARG A 146 -6.82 17.59 -3.68
CA ARG A 146 -6.38 16.95 -2.42
C ARG A 146 -5.89 15.52 -2.64
N ARG A 147 -6.68 14.67 -3.33
CA ARG A 147 -6.27 13.30 -3.66
C ARG A 147 -4.98 13.28 -4.48
N LYS A 148 -4.87 14.16 -5.48
CA LYS A 148 -3.64 14.30 -6.28
C LYS A 148 -2.42 14.67 -5.41
N ALA A 149 -2.59 15.54 -4.41
CA ALA A 149 -1.52 15.89 -3.47
C ALA A 149 -1.11 14.72 -2.56
N MET A 150 -2.08 13.99 -2.01
CA MET A 150 -1.84 12.77 -1.22
C MET A 150 -1.10 11.70 -2.04
N GLY A 151 -1.49 11.50 -3.31
CA GLY A 151 -0.79 10.60 -4.23
C GLY A 151 0.67 10.99 -4.44
N ARG A 152 0.99 12.29 -4.51
CA ARG A 152 2.40 12.76 -4.57
C ARG A 152 3.17 12.37 -3.31
N ALA A 153 2.61 12.63 -2.13
CA ALA A 153 3.26 12.29 -0.87
C ALA A 153 3.54 10.79 -0.77
N ARG A 154 2.55 9.93 -1.07
CA ARG A 154 2.74 8.47 -1.11
C ARG A 154 3.84 8.07 -2.10
N ASN A 155 3.83 8.61 -3.32
CA ASN A 155 4.84 8.26 -4.33
C ASN A 155 6.26 8.70 -3.92
N TYR A 156 6.41 9.88 -3.32
CA TYR A 156 7.71 10.35 -2.83
C TYR A 156 8.24 9.43 -1.72
N LEU A 157 7.39 9.08 -0.76
CA LEU A 157 7.73 8.16 0.32
C LEU A 157 8.14 6.79 -0.23
N LEU A 158 7.32 6.20 -1.12
CA LEU A 158 7.63 4.92 -1.76
C LEU A 158 8.97 4.97 -2.49
N SER A 159 9.21 6.02 -3.29
CA SER A 159 10.44 6.16 -4.07
C SER A 159 11.70 6.29 -3.21
N ALA A 160 11.58 6.91 -2.03
CA ALA A 160 12.69 7.09 -1.11
C ALA A 160 12.96 5.84 -0.26
N ALA A 161 11.92 5.04 0.01
CA ALA A 161 11.97 3.97 1.00
C ALA A 161 12.07 2.55 0.41
N LEU A 162 11.55 2.31 -0.79
CA LEU A 162 11.54 0.96 -1.39
C LEU A 162 12.95 0.50 -1.76
N LYS A 163 13.39 -0.61 -1.15
CA LYS A 163 14.69 -1.23 -1.37
C LYS A 163 14.57 -2.53 -2.17
N PRO A 164 15.66 -3.02 -2.79
CA PRO A 164 15.68 -4.29 -3.51
C PRO A 164 15.18 -5.49 -2.71
N GLU A 165 15.46 -5.55 -1.42
CA GLU A 165 15.19 -6.69 -0.55
C GLU A 165 13.74 -6.78 -0.03
N HIS A 166 12.89 -5.78 -0.28
CA HIS A 166 11.51 -5.80 0.20
C HIS A 166 10.66 -6.79 -0.61
N SER A 167 10.00 -7.72 0.05
CA SER A 167 9.03 -8.61 -0.59
C SER A 167 7.63 -8.00 -0.55
N TRP A 168 7.32 -7.21 0.47
CA TRP A 168 5.99 -6.63 0.65
C TRP A 168 6.09 -5.16 1.04
N VAL A 169 5.10 -4.38 0.61
CA VAL A 169 4.88 -3.01 1.02
C VAL A 169 3.54 -2.94 1.75
N TYR A 170 3.55 -2.41 2.95
CA TYR A 170 2.38 -2.28 3.81
C TYR A 170 2.11 -0.80 4.09
N TRP A 171 1.09 -0.25 3.42
CA TRP A 171 0.60 1.09 3.67
C TRP A 171 -0.30 1.08 4.89
N ARG A 172 0.01 1.95 5.86
CA ARG A 172 -0.73 2.03 7.12
C ARG A 172 -0.85 3.49 7.54
N ASP A 173 -2.08 3.98 7.68
CA ASP A 173 -2.33 5.32 8.20
C ASP A 173 -2.13 5.36 9.73
N VAL A 174 -1.85 6.56 10.25
CA VAL A 174 -1.39 6.78 11.63
C VAL A 174 -2.52 6.75 12.67
N ASP A 175 -3.76 6.92 12.20
CA ASP A 175 -5.00 7.09 12.95
C ASP A 175 -5.80 5.78 13.12
N ILE A 176 -5.17 4.64 12.85
CA ILE A 176 -5.66 3.32 13.26
C ILE A 176 -5.55 3.20 14.78
N VAL A 177 -6.64 2.81 15.44
CA VAL A 177 -6.72 2.61 16.89
C VAL A 177 -6.68 1.14 17.32
N ASP A 178 -7.04 0.22 16.44
CA ASP A 178 -6.92 -1.21 16.73
C ASP A 178 -6.84 -2.06 15.46
N SER A 179 -6.10 -3.15 15.52
CA SER A 179 -5.89 -4.08 14.40
C SER A 179 -5.39 -5.43 14.92
N PRO A 180 -5.75 -6.56 14.30
CA PRO A 180 -5.23 -7.86 14.75
C PRO A 180 -3.69 -7.91 14.70
N LYS A 181 -3.09 -8.51 15.73
CA LYS A 181 -1.61 -8.57 15.90
C LYS A 181 -0.90 -9.34 14.78
N LYS A 182 -1.60 -10.30 14.19
CA LYS A 182 -1.16 -11.16 13.09
C LYS A 182 -1.51 -10.63 11.71
N ILE A 183 -1.87 -9.35 11.58
CA ILE A 183 -2.39 -8.79 10.32
C ILE A 183 -1.47 -8.99 9.12
N ILE A 184 -0.15 -8.92 9.30
CA ILE A 184 0.79 -9.17 8.21
C ILE A 184 0.73 -10.64 7.80
N GLU A 185 0.80 -11.56 8.76
CA GLU A 185 0.74 -13.01 8.52
C GLU A 185 -0.60 -13.44 7.92
N ASP A 186 -1.70 -12.86 8.40
CA ASP A 186 -3.04 -13.12 7.86
C ASP A 186 -3.12 -12.66 6.41
N PHE A 187 -2.63 -11.47 6.09
CA PHE A 187 -2.71 -10.91 4.74
C PHE A 187 -1.80 -11.61 3.73
N VAL A 188 -0.54 -11.91 4.09
CA VAL A 188 0.37 -12.63 3.18
C VAL A 188 -0.16 -14.01 2.83
N ALA A 189 -0.89 -14.68 3.73
CA ALA A 189 -1.46 -16.00 3.51
C ALA A 189 -2.49 -16.04 2.37
N HIS A 190 -3.13 -14.92 2.04
CA HIS A 190 -4.08 -14.81 0.91
C HIS A 190 -3.39 -14.80 -0.47
N ASP A 191 -2.09 -14.54 -0.52
CA ASP A 191 -1.29 -14.52 -1.76
C ASP A 191 -1.84 -13.58 -2.85
N ARG A 192 -2.40 -12.44 -2.46
CA ARG A 192 -2.95 -11.43 -3.38
C ARG A 192 -1.92 -10.33 -3.70
N ASP A 193 -2.01 -9.77 -4.89
CA ASP A 193 -1.12 -8.69 -5.33
C ASP A 193 -1.37 -7.40 -4.53
N VAL A 194 -2.65 -7.09 -4.30
CA VAL A 194 -3.15 -5.99 -3.47
C VAL A 194 -4.28 -6.50 -2.59
N LEU A 195 -4.17 -6.27 -1.27
CA LEU A 195 -5.17 -6.69 -0.29
C LEU A 195 -5.49 -5.57 0.70
N VAL A 196 -6.77 -5.36 0.98
CA VAL A 196 -7.26 -4.39 1.98
C VAL A 196 -8.28 -5.02 2.94
N PRO A 197 -8.26 -4.68 4.24
CA PRO A 197 -9.33 -5.01 5.17
C PRO A 197 -10.50 -4.03 5.04
N ASN A 198 -11.57 -4.34 5.77
CA ASN A 198 -12.65 -3.39 6.02
C ASN A 198 -12.26 -2.42 7.14
N ILE A 199 -12.64 -1.14 7.03
CA ILE A 199 -12.24 -0.09 7.98
C ILE A 199 -13.45 0.50 8.68
N TRP A 200 -13.58 0.24 9.98
CA TRP A 200 -14.70 0.64 10.82
C TRP A 200 -14.21 1.51 11.98
N PHE A 201 -15.13 2.06 12.77
CA PHE A 201 -14.78 2.82 13.98
C PHE A 201 -15.72 2.46 15.12
N HIS A 202 -15.31 2.77 16.34
CA HIS A 202 -16.14 2.70 17.55
C HIS A 202 -16.53 4.11 17.98
N ARG A 203 -17.83 4.36 18.20
CA ARG A 203 -18.35 5.59 18.79
C ARG A 203 -19.08 5.27 20.09
N TYR A 204 -18.64 5.89 21.18
CA TYR A 204 -19.24 5.70 22.49
C TYR A 204 -20.25 6.81 22.78
N GLU A 205 -21.55 6.51 22.69
CA GLU A 205 -22.64 7.42 23.03
C GLU A 205 -23.45 6.87 24.22
N ASN A 206 -23.63 7.68 25.27
CA ASN A 206 -24.41 7.30 26.46
C ASN A 206 -23.97 5.95 27.08
N GLY A 207 -22.68 5.65 27.05
CA GLY A 207 -22.10 4.40 27.58
C GLY A 207 -22.36 3.16 26.70
N ARG A 208 -22.87 3.34 25.48
CA ARG A 208 -23.00 2.27 24.48
C ARG A 208 -21.97 2.46 23.38
N ASP A 209 -21.36 1.35 23.00
CA ASP A 209 -20.48 1.27 21.85
C ASP A 209 -21.32 1.10 20.57
N ILE A 210 -21.03 1.94 19.57
CA ILE A 210 -21.66 1.96 18.26
C ILE A 210 -20.56 1.71 17.22
N GLU A 211 -20.63 0.55 16.56
CA GLU A 211 -19.75 0.22 15.43
C GLU A 211 -20.21 0.98 14.17
N GLY A 212 -19.39 1.90 13.69
CA GLY A 212 -19.61 2.69 12.48
C GLY A 212 -18.77 2.23 11.29
N ARG A 213 -19.06 2.77 10.11
CA ARG A 213 -18.35 2.48 8.85
C ARG A 213 -17.53 3.70 8.43
N PHE A 214 -16.25 3.49 8.14
CA PHE A 214 -15.31 4.57 7.87
C PHE A 214 -14.98 4.69 6.37
N ASP A 215 -14.26 3.70 5.82
CA ASP A 215 -13.63 3.85 4.51
C ASP A 215 -14.51 3.41 3.34
N TYR A 216 -15.20 4.36 2.72
CA TYR A 216 -16.02 4.13 1.51
C TYR A 216 -15.23 4.16 0.20
N ASN A 217 -13.89 4.25 0.24
CA ASN A 217 -13.07 4.23 -0.97
C ASN A 217 -12.78 2.81 -1.48
N SER A 218 -13.15 1.79 -0.69
CA SER A 218 -13.10 0.38 -1.10
C SER A 218 -14.45 -0.06 -1.69
N TRP A 219 -14.49 -0.26 -3.01
CA TRP A 219 -15.74 -0.49 -3.73
C TRP A 219 -15.59 -1.38 -4.97
N ILE A 220 -16.72 -1.96 -5.37
CA ILE A 220 -16.95 -2.68 -6.62
C ILE A 220 -17.64 -1.74 -7.61
N GLU A 221 -17.11 -1.67 -8.84
CA GLU A 221 -17.61 -0.79 -9.87
C GLU A 221 -19.03 -1.20 -10.31
N SER A 222 -19.84 -0.22 -10.70
CA SER A 222 -21.16 -0.45 -11.26
C SER A 222 -21.26 -0.02 -12.72
N ASP A 223 -22.22 -0.56 -13.46
CA ASP A 223 -22.49 -0.10 -14.83
C ASP A 223 -22.92 1.36 -14.89
N LYS A 224 -23.55 1.87 -13.81
CA LYS A 224 -23.90 3.28 -13.68
C LYS A 224 -22.64 4.14 -13.52
N GLY A 225 -21.71 3.72 -12.66
CA GLY A 225 -20.42 4.37 -12.45
C GLY A 225 -19.58 4.42 -13.72
N ARG A 226 -19.54 3.32 -14.49
CA ARG A 226 -18.87 3.27 -15.80
C ARG A 226 -19.46 4.26 -16.79
N ARG A 227 -20.80 4.32 -16.92
CA ARG A 227 -21.47 5.28 -17.81
C ARG A 227 -21.22 6.72 -17.39
N LEU A 228 -21.25 6.99 -16.09
CA LEU A 228 -20.95 8.31 -15.54
C LEU A 228 -19.51 8.71 -15.87
N ALA A 229 -18.52 7.87 -15.55
CA ALA A 229 -17.11 8.16 -15.84
C ALA A 229 -16.86 8.35 -17.35
N ALA A 230 -17.57 7.62 -18.22
CA ALA A 230 -17.49 7.80 -19.66
C ALA A 230 -18.04 9.16 -20.14
N SER A 231 -18.98 9.75 -19.40
CA SER A 231 -19.58 11.06 -19.72
C SER A 231 -18.78 12.26 -19.19
N LEU A 232 -17.86 12.03 -18.25
CA LEU A 232 -17.06 13.08 -17.62
C LEU A 232 -15.81 13.41 -18.44
N ASP A 233 -15.34 14.65 -18.30
CA ASP A 233 -14.02 15.05 -18.77
C ASP A 233 -12.93 14.19 -18.10
N LYS A 234 -11.87 13.84 -18.83
CA LYS A 234 -10.80 12.97 -18.35
C LYS A 234 -10.01 13.56 -17.19
N ASP A 235 -10.01 14.88 -17.02
CA ASP A 235 -9.33 15.55 -15.91
C ASP A 235 -10.13 15.58 -14.60
N VAL A 236 -11.42 15.25 -14.67
CA VAL A 236 -12.31 15.19 -13.51
C VAL A 236 -11.99 13.94 -12.68
N VAL A 237 -11.70 14.16 -11.39
CA VAL A 237 -11.54 13.07 -10.42
C VAL A 237 -12.85 12.87 -9.67
N LEU A 238 -13.39 11.66 -9.75
CA LEU A 238 -14.46 11.20 -8.89
C LEU A 238 -13.85 10.85 -7.53
N ALA A 239 -14.50 11.30 -6.47
CA ALA A 239 -14.17 10.92 -5.10
C ALA A 239 -15.45 10.38 -4.46
N GLU A 240 -15.38 9.18 -3.92
CA GLU A 240 -16.52 8.57 -3.22
C GLU A 240 -16.85 9.30 -1.90
N GLY A 241 -18.10 9.16 -1.44
CA GLY A 241 -18.61 9.81 -0.23
C GLY A 241 -19.29 11.17 -0.46
N TYR A 242 -19.44 11.62 -1.72
CA TYR A 242 -19.96 12.95 -2.04
C TYR A 242 -21.26 12.89 -2.84
N LYS A 243 -22.24 13.76 -2.49
CA LYS A 243 -23.61 13.73 -3.02
C LYS A 243 -23.74 14.12 -4.49
N GLU A 244 -22.70 14.76 -5.01
CA GLU A 244 -22.63 15.34 -6.34
C GLU A 244 -22.73 14.29 -7.44
N TYR A 245 -22.26 13.05 -7.19
CA TYR A 245 -22.27 11.98 -8.18
C TYR A 245 -22.79 10.67 -7.59
N ASP A 246 -23.92 10.21 -8.10
CA ASP A 246 -24.46 8.90 -7.78
C ASP A 246 -23.83 7.85 -8.71
N THR A 247 -22.77 7.20 -8.20
CA THR A 247 -21.99 6.19 -8.92
C THR A 247 -22.66 4.82 -8.91
N GLY A 248 -23.63 4.57 -8.03
CA GLY A 248 -24.25 3.26 -7.83
C GLY A 248 -23.27 2.14 -7.45
N ARG A 249 -22.07 2.49 -6.98
CA ARG A 249 -21.03 1.53 -6.58
C ARG A 249 -21.43 0.76 -5.32
N THR A 250 -20.89 -0.43 -5.20
CA THR A 250 -21.10 -1.25 -3.99
C THR A 250 -19.90 -1.08 -3.07
N TYR A 251 -20.13 -0.59 -1.86
CA TYR A 251 -19.07 -0.26 -0.90
C TYR A 251 -18.78 -1.40 0.07
N MET A 252 -17.53 -1.82 0.16
CA MET A 252 -17.10 -2.87 1.09
C MET A 252 -17.35 -2.48 2.55
N ALA A 253 -17.31 -1.18 2.87
CA ALA A 253 -17.67 -0.67 4.19
C ALA A 253 -19.04 -1.15 4.66
N ARG A 254 -20.02 -1.30 3.76
CA ARG A 254 -21.36 -1.78 4.10
C ARG A 254 -21.51 -3.31 4.04
N MET A 255 -20.44 -4.01 3.68
CA MET A 255 -20.39 -5.46 3.59
C MET A 255 -19.77 -6.05 4.86
N GLY A 256 -20.04 -7.34 5.06
CA GLY A 256 -19.39 -8.15 6.08
C GLY A 256 -19.85 -7.91 7.52
N ASP A 257 -19.42 -8.84 8.38
CA ASP A 257 -19.50 -8.80 9.83
C ASP A 257 -18.20 -9.41 10.36
N TRP A 258 -17.50 -8.72 11.26
CA TRP A 258 -16.22 -9.20 11.81
C TRP A 258 -16.35 -10.52 12.59
N ARG A 259 -17.58 -10.94 12.90
CA ARG A 259 -17.91 -12.22 13.53
C ARG A 259 -17.97 -13.38 12.55
N ASN A 260 -18.01 -13.11 11.25
CA ASN A 260 -18.04 -14.12 10.20
C ASN A 260 -16.62 -14.59 9.83
N ASN A 261 -16.52 -15.40 8.77
CA ASN A 261 -15.23 -15.87 8.28
C ASN A 261 -14.35 -14.70 7.83
N LYS A 262 -13.26 -14.43 8.56
CA LYS A 262 -12.31 -13.35 8.26
C LYS A 262 -11.61 -13.52 6.90
N ASP A 263 -11.53 -14.74 6.39
CA ASP A 263 -10.81 -15.08 5.16
C ASP A 263 -11.70 -15.01 3.90
N GLU A 264 -12.94 -14.52 4.03
CA GLU A 264 -13.79 -14.23 2.87
C GLU A 264 -13.17 -13.12 2.03
N GLU A 265 -13.11 -13.33 0.71
CA GLU A 265 -12.50 -12.40 -0.24
C GLU A 265 -13.54 -11.88 -1.23
N ILE A 266 -13.41 -10.61 -1.60
CA ILE A 266 -14.14 -10.01 -2.73
C ILE A 266 -13.18 -9.28 -3.65
N GLU A 267 -13.44 -9.31 -4.95
CA GLU A 267 -12.71 -8.46 -5.90
C GLU A 267 -13.20 -7.02 -5.79
N LEU A 268 -12.27 -6.08 -5.78
CA LEU A 268 -12.55 -4.65 -5.75
C LEU A 268 -12.13 -3.97 -7.05
N ASP A 269 -12.66 -2.78 -7.31
CA ASP A 269 -12.28 -1.90 -8.42
C ASP A 269 -11.66 -0.57 -7.93
N GLY A 270 -11.94 -0.19 -6.69
CA GLY A 270 -11.29 0.88 -5.93
C GLY A 270 -10.96 0.41 -4.52
N ILE A 271 -9.89 0.97 -3.95
CA ILE A 271 -9.48 0.73 -2.56
C ILE A 271 -9.22 2.07 -1.87
N GLY A 272 -9.39 2.10 -0.55
CA GLY A 272 -8.92 3.21 0.28
C GLY A 272 -7.49 3.05 0.79
N GLY A 273 -7.00 4.11 1.44
CA GLY A 273 -5.59 4.29 1.80
C GLY A 273 -5.19 3.86 3.21
N VAL A 274 -6.15 3.51 4.06
CA VAL A 274 -5.93 3.32 5.50
C VAL A 274 -5.02 2.14 5.80
N ASN A 275 -5.23 1.03 5.10
CA ASN A 275 -4.54 -0.23 5.36
C ASN A 275 -4.45 -1.06 4.07
N ILE A 276 -3.26 -1.15 3.48
CA ILE A 276 -3.07 -1.85 2.19
C ILE A 276 -1.79 -2.68 2.24
N LEU A 277 -1.90 -4.00 2.03
CA LEU A 277 -0.74 -4.84 1.74
C LEU A 277 -0.60 -5.02 0.23
N VAL A 278 0.60 -4.80 -0.27
CA VAL A 278 0.94 -4.87 -1.70
C VAL A 278 2.20 -5.71 -1.87
N LYS A 279 2.20 -6.64 -2.82
CA LYS A 279 3.45 -7.31 -3.24
C LYS A 279 4.41 -6.25 -3.79
N ALA A 280 5.66 -6.21 -3.32
CA ALA A 280 6.59 -5.14 -3.67
C ALA A 280 6.82 -5.02 -5.20
N ASP A 281 6.72 -6.12 -5.93
CA ASP A 281 6.87 -6.14 -7.39
C ASP A 281 5.76 -5.41 -8.14
N VAL A 282 4.57 -5.26 -7.56
CA VAL A 282 3.50 -4.41 -8.12
C VAL A 282 3.99 -2.97 -8.22
N HIS A 283 4.63 -2.46 -7.16
CA HIS A 283 5.22 -1.13 -7.15
C HIS A 283 6.48 -1.05 -8.04
N ARG A 284 7.36 -2.06 -8.02
CA ARG A 284 8.54 -2.08 -8.91
C ARG A 284 8.17 -2.11 -10.39
N SER A 285 7.02 -2.70 -10.73
CA SER A 285 6.48 -2.74 -12.10
C SER A 285 5.82 -1.43 -12.54
N GLY A 286 5.84 -0.40 -11.67
CA GLY A 286 5.41 0.95 -11.99
C GLY A 286 4.00 1.31 -11.52
N ILE A 287 3.29 0.39 -10.85
CA ILE A 287 1.97 0.69 -10.28
C ILE A 287 2.15 1.56 -9.04
N ASN A 288 1.59 2.76 -9.06
CA ASN A 288 1.77 3.76 -8.00
C ASN A 288 0.45 4.53 -7.78
N PHE A 289 0.47 5.56 -6.93
CA PHE A 289 -0.70 6.38 -6.62
C PHE A 289 -0.79 7.56 -7.59
N PRO A 290 -1.70 7.56 -8.59
CA PRO A 290 -1.70 8.59 -9.61
C PRO A 290 -1.94 9.98 -8.99
N CYS A 291 -0.96 10.86 -9.13
CA CYS A 291 -1.05 12.26 -8.73
C CYS A 291 -1.71 13.15 -9.80
N TYR A 292 -2.35 12.51 -10.77
CA TYR A 292 -3.11 13.05 -11.89
C TYR A 292 -4.39 12.22 -12.04
N ALA A 293 -5.33 12.67 -12.88
CA ALA A 293 -6.54 11.91 -13.13
C ALA A 293 -6.21 10.66 -13.98
N PHE A 294 -6.51 9.48 -13.46
CA PHE A 294 -6.36 8.20 -14.14
C PHE A 294 -7.72 7.50 -14.18
N GLU A 295 -8.33 7.44 -15.37
CA GLU A 295 -9.71 6.94 -15.55
C GLU A 295 -10.72 7.55 -14.57
N ASN A 296 -10.66 8.88 -14.42
CA ASN A 296 -11.47 9.67 -13.49
C ASN A 296 -11.29 9.31 -12.01
N GLN A 297 -10.17 8.69 -11.65
CA GLN A 297 -9.75 8.42 -10.28
C GLN A 297 -8.39 9.07 -10.01
N ALA A 298 -7.97 9.13 -8.75
CA ALA A 298 -6.62 9.55 -8.36
C ALA A 298 -6.22 8.78 -7.10
N GLU A 299 -4.96 8.89 -6.69
CA GLU A 299 -4.48 8.34 -5.43
C GLU A 299 -4.73 6.82 -5.29
N THR A 300 -5.41 6.34 -4.24
CA THR A 300 -5.62 4.91 -3.93
C THR A 300 -6.62 4.24 -4.86
N GLU A 301 -7.72 4.92 -5.19
CA GLU A 301 -8.68 4.44 -6.19
C GLU A 301 -8.05 4.40 -7.59
N GLY A 302 -7.21 5.39 -7.91
CA GLY A 302 -6.41 5.40 -9.13
C GLY A 302 -5.38 4.27 -9.18
N PHE A 303 -4.74 3.97 -8.04
CA PHE A 303 -3.82 2.85 -7.88
C PHE A 303 -4.53 1.51 -8.13
N ALA A 304 -5.70 1.26 -7.53
CA ALA A 304 -6.48 0.05 -7.76
C ALA A 304 -6.83 -0.14 -9.24
N LYS A 305 -7.32 0.92 -9.91
CA LYS A 305 -7.58 0.86 -11.35
C LYS A 305 -6.33 0.56 -12.17
N MET A 306 -5.21 1.21 -11.84
CA MET A 306 -3.94 0.99 -12.52
C MET A 306 -3.46 -0.46 -12.35
N ALA A 307 -3.57 -1.00 -11.14
CA ALA A 307 -3.25 -2.40 -10.84
C ALA A 307 -4.08 -3.37 -11.68
N LYS A 308 -5.42 -3.20 -11.71
CA LYS A 308 -6.30 -4.04 -12.54
C LYS A 308 -5.99 -3.93 -14.03
N ARG A 309 -5.68 -2.73 -14.54
CA ARG A 309 -5.28 -2.53 -15.94
C ARG A 309 -3.98 -3.23 -16.30
N ALA A 310 -3.06 -3.36 -15.34
CA ALA A 310 -1.84 -4.12 -15.49
C ALA A 310 -2.00 -5.63 -15.28
N GLY A 311 -3.22 -6.10 -14.95
CA GLY A 311 -3.52 -7.52 -14.75
C GLY A 311 -3.31 -8.04 -13.32
N TYR A 312 -3.08 -7.15 -12.35
CA TYR A 312 -2.95 -7.52 -10.94
C TYR A 312 -4.31 -7.68 -10.26
N GLN A 313 -4.35 -8.55 -9.24
CA GLN A 313 -5.50 -8.75 -8.40
C GLN A 313 -5.64 -7.61 -7.37
N VAL A 314 -6.87 -7.11 -7.19
CA VAL A 314 -7.21 -6.14 -6.15
C VAL A 314 -8.35 -6.72 -5.33
N VAL A 315 -8.05 -7.09 -4.09
CA VAL A 315 -8.93 -7.90 -3.24
C VAL A 315 -9.21 -7.19 -1.92
N GLY A 316 -10.44 -7.32 -1.43
CA GLY A 316 -10.87 -6.85 -0.13
C GLY A 316 -11.32 -8.01 0.77
N LEU A 317 -11.15 -7.83 2.08
CA LEU A 317 -11.65 -8.75 3.11
C LEU A 317 -12.81 -8.10 3.88
N PRO A 318 -14.08 -8.34 3.50
CA PRO A 318 -15.23 -7.64 4.09
C PRO A 318 -15.43 -7.92 5.58
N ASN A 319 -15.03 -9.10 6.06
CA ASN A 319 -15.16 -9.52 7.46
C ASN A 319 -13.88 -9.29 8.28
N TYR A 320 -12.78 -8.85 7.67
CA TYR A 320 -11.54 -8.56 8.39
C TYR A 320 -11.50 -7.06 8.71
N VAL A 321 -11.74 -6.70 9.97
CA VAL A 321 -11.90 -5.29 10.36
C VAL A 321 -10.64 -4.72 11.01
N VAL A 322 -10.25 -3.53 10.56
CA VAL A 322 -9.29 -2.63 11.21
C VAL A 322 -10.05 -1.41 11.72
N TRP A 323 -9.75 -0.99 12.94
CA TRP A 323 -10.48 0.08 13.63
C TRP A 323 -9.72 1.40 13.51
N HIS A 324 -10.42 2.41 13.02
CA HIS A 324 -9.95 3.77 12.85
C HIS A 324 -10.54 4.68 13.94
N ILE A 325 -9.91 5.82 14.23
CA ILE A 325 -10.55 6.88 15.04
C ILE A 325 -11.87 7.29 14.40
N ASP A 326 -12.86 7.64 15.21
CA ASP A 326 -14.06 8.28 14.70
C ASP A 326 -13.78 9.76 14.41
N THR A 327 -13.96 10.16 13.15
CA THR A 327 -13.78 11.56 12.70
C THR A 327 -15.10 12.33 12.62
N GLU A 328 -16.21 11.73 13.07
CA GLU A 328 -17.57 12.26 12.96
C GLU A 328 -18.02 12.55 11.50
N GLU A 329 -17.32 11.96 10.52
CA GLU A 329 -17.65 12.16 9.11
C GLU A 329 -19.05 11.60 8.78
N LYS A 330 -19.83 12.41 8.04
CA LYS A 330 -21.16 12.00 7.59
C LYS A 330 -20.99 10.97 6.45
N PRO A 331 -21.79 9.89 6.40
CA PRO A 331 -21.67 8.82 5.39
C PRO A 331 -21.93 9.25 3.93
N GLY A 332 -22.10 10.54 3.63
CA GLY A 332 -22.08 11.02 2.25
C GLY A 332 -23.20 10.48 1.37
N ASN A 333 -22.86 10.13 0.13
CA ASN A 333 -23.71 9.35 -0.78
C ASN A 333 -23.87 7.89 -0.36
N ALA A 334 -23.07 7.46 0.61
CA ALA A 334 -23.15 6.16 1.21
C ALA A 334 -24.07 6.13 2.47
N ALA A 335 -25.05 7.04 2.55
CA ALA A 335 -26.17 6.94 3.50
C ALA A 335 -27.23 5.91 3.07
#